data_AF-A0A7X7Y0I3-F1
#
_entry.id   AF-A0A7X7Y0I3-F1
#
_cell.length_a   1.000
_cell.length_b   1.000
_cell.length_c   1.000
_cell.angle_alpha   90.00
_cell.angle_beta   90.00
_cell.angle_gamma   90.00
#
_symmetry.space_group_name_H-M   'P 1'
#
loop_
_entity.id
_entity.type
_entity.pdbx_description
1 polymer ?
#
loop_
_entity_poly.entity_id
_entity_poly.type
_entity_poly.pdbx_seq_one_letter_code
_entity_poly.pdbx_strand_id
1 'polypeptide(L)'
;MEYILGLIILSIGLIYLICKRSKMFLHMVQLEGYNSDNFKKWIRNNKERAYKLGKDDSPVKKPLVFTQRATRLFRTNAIISSAFLLAAILYYILSPSIWAFILVPVLGLLVFVFQPNIMLISNMIMVPIENKINQGFYNSAQGKIKAREDLTVVGITGSFGKTSTKFIVGTILGERFNVLNTPESYNTPMGLSKVINNDLNDDHEVFIAEMGARNIGDIKEVAELCQPNLGVITSIGPVHIETFKNVDNIMKTKYELIEELPSDGVAIFNYDNEHLKKLADKTFKEKLLYGLEDIENLDIYADDIEVSESGSSFTLRDKKGNSVRCTTRLLGKHNIYNILAGVCVALSLGMNFEEISRGISKIEPIRHRLNIIDSGTGVIVIDDAFNSNPIGTKAALEVISQFKEGRKIIVTPGMVELGAMEESANREFGMDIGKVCDYAILVGEKRSKPIYEGLMEVNFNPDNIFVVSSLEEATERLGRLTRPKDVVLFENDLPDNYSE
;
A
#
# COMPACT_ATOMS: atom_id res chain seq x y z
N MET A 1 37.74 -42.73 20.98
CA MET A 1 37.77 -42.42 19.54
C MET A 1 36.40 -42.67 18.89
N GLU A 2 35.82 -43.87 18.98
CA GLU A 2 34.52 -44.18 18.36
C GLU A 2 33.33 -43.32 18.87
N TYR A 3 33.23 -43.09 20.19
CA TYR A 3 32.18 -42.24 20.77
C TYR A 3 32.25 -40.78 20.31
N ILE A 4 33.45 -40.27 20.01
CA ILE A 4 33.66 -38.89 19.55
C ILE A 4 33.16 -38.75 18.11
N LEU A 5 33.47 -39.73 17.25
CA LEU A 5 32.99 -39.74 15.87
C LEU A 5 31.45 -39.84 15.81
N GLY A 6 30.84 -40.68 16.66
CA GLY A 6 29.40 -40.78 16.81
C GLY A 6 28.75 -39.47 17.27
N LEU A 7 29.37 -38.77 18.23
CA LEU A 7 28.90 -37.46 18.70
C LEU A 7 28.94 -36.41 17.59
N ILE A 8 30.02 -36.38 16.79
CA ILE A 8 30.16 -35.45 15.66
C ILE A 8 29.06 -35.67 14.62
N ILE A 9 28.82 -36.91 14.21
CA ILE A 9 27.77 -37.25 13.22
C ILE A 9 26.39 -36.84 13.75
N LEU A 10 26.11 -37.16 15.02
CA LEU A 10 24.86 -36.79 15.68
C LEU A 10 24.68 -35.27 15.75
N SER A 11 25.72 -34.53 16.13
CA SER A 11 25.69 -33.06 16.17
C SER A 11 25.46 -32.45 14.79
N ILE A 12 26.08 -32.98 13.73
CA ILE A 12 25.85 -32.52 12.34
C ILE A 12 24.38 -32.74 11.94
N GLY A 13 23.83 -33.92 12.24
CA GLY A 13 22.42 -34.23 11.98
C GLY A 13 21.46 -33.30 12.73
N LEU A 14 21.71 -33.05 14.01
CA LEU A 14 20.93 -32.12 14.83
C LEU A 14 21.00 -30.69 14.30
N ILE A 15 22.20 -30.20 13.94
CA ILE A 15 22.39 -28.86 13.36
C ILE A 15 21.60 -28.74 12.05
N TYR A 16 21.65 -29.74 11.17
CA TYR A 16 20.88 -29.73 9.92
C TYR A 16 19.37 -29.61 10.18
N LEU A 17 18.83 -30.40 11.12
CA LEU A 17 17.41 -30.37 11.49
C LEU A 17 17.01 -29.02 12.11
N ILE A 18 17.84 -28.47 13.01
CA ILE A 18 17.64 -27.16 13.62
C ILE A 18 17.64 -26.08 12.54
N CYS A 19 18.61 -26.07 11.63
CA CYS A 19 18.67 -25.09 10.54
C CYS A 19 17.43 -25.14 9.64
N LYS A 20 16.95 -26.34 9.29
CA LYS A 20 15.72 -26.50 8.50
C LYS A 20 14.51 -25.93 9.26
N ARG A 21 14.41 -26.18 10.56
CA ARG A 21 13.34 -25.68 11.41
C ARG A 21 13.44 -24.16 11.64
N SER A 22 14.64 -23.61 11.76
CA SER A 22 14.88 -22.17 11.84
C SER A 22 14.35 -21.44 10.61
N LYS A 23 14.53 -21.99 9.40
CA LYS A 23 14.00 -21.37 8.17
C LYS A 23 12.49 -21.24 8.19
N MET A 24 11.79 -22.24 8.73
CA MET A 24 10.34 -22.20 8.89
C MET A 24 9.90 -21.06 9.83
N PHE A 25 10.55 -20.90 10.99
CA PHE A 25 10.19 -19.82 11.91
C PHE A 25 10.67 -18.44 11.46
N LEU A 26 11.80 -18.37 10.75
CA LEU A 26 12.23 -17.14 10.09
C LEU A 26 11.16 -16.67 9.11
N HIS A 27 10.59 -17.61 8.34
CA HIS A 27 9.51 -17.32 7.42
C HIS A 27 8.27 -16.80 8.15
N MET A 28 7.85 -17.44 9.25
CA MET A 28 6.71 -16.94 10.04
C MET A 28 6.98 -15.53 10.62
N VAL A 29 8.17 -15.28 11.18
CA VAL A 29 8.56 -13.94 11.65
C VAL A 29 8.51 -12.91 10.51
N GLN A 30 8.94 -13.28 9.31
CA GLN A 30 8.90 -12.41 8.14
C GLN A 30 7.46 -12.07 7.73
N LEU A 31 6.54 -13.04 7.77
CA LEU A 31 5.12 -12.81 7.51
C LEU A 31 4.48 -11.88 8.55
N GLU A 32 4.89 -11.99 9.82
CA GLU A 32 4.45 -11.12 10.92
C GLU A 32 5.17 -9.76 10.96
N GLY A 33 5.86 -9.37 9.89
CA GLY A 33 6.55 -8.08 9.77
C GLY A 33 7.72 -7.90 10.74
N TYR A 34 8.31 -9.00 11.23
CA TYR A 34 9.34 -9.03 12.25
C TYR A 34 8.93 -8.38 13.59
N ASN A 35 7.62 -8.24 13.83
CA ASN A 35 7.11 -7.75 15.10
C ASN A 35 7.09 -8.88 16.13
N SER A 36 7.83 -8.71 17.22
CA SER A 36 7.97 -9.73 18.27
C SER A 36 6.64 -10.07 18.95
N ASP A 37 5.74 -9.10 19.15
CA ASP A 37 4.45 -9.33 19.79
C ASP A 37 3.48 -10.07 18.86
N ASN A 38 3.47 -9.72 17.57
CA ASN A 38 2.68 -10.44 16.58
C ASN A 38 3.16 -11.88 16.43
N PHE A 39 4.48 -12.09 16.34
CA PHE A 39 5.04 -13.44 16.31
C PHE A 39 4.74 -14.23 17.59
N LYS A 40 4.79 -13.59 18.77
CA LYS A 40 4.40 -14.22 20.04
C LYS A 40 2.92 -14.59 20.06
N LYS A 41 2.03 -13.72 19.55
CA LYS A 41 0.60 -14.02 19.39
C LYS A 41 0.41 -15.19 18.42
N TRP A 42 1.13 -15.22 17.31
CA TRP A 42 1.10 -16.32 16.34
C TRP A 42 1.47 -17.64 16.98
N ILE A 43 2.57 -17.72 17.76
CA ILE A 43 2.98 -18.93 18.49
C ILE A 43 1.86 -19.38 19.44
N ARG A 44 1.23 -18.44 20.17
CA ARG A 44 0.16 -18.75 21.13
C ARG A 44 -1.09 -19.29 20.44
N ASN A 45 -1.45 -18.73 19.28
CA ASN A 45 -2.65 -19.13 18.54
C ASN A 45 -2.41 -20.42 17.74
N ASN A 46 -1.15 -20.77 17.43
CA ASN A 46 -0.76 -21.91 16.61
C ASN A 46 0.12 -22.90 17.35
N LYS A 47 -0.15 -23.18 18.64
CA LYS A 47 0.72 -24.05 19.48
C LYS A 47 0.98 -25.42 18.86
N GLU A 48 -0.06 -26.07 18.36
CA GLU A 48 0.06 -27.41 17.76
C GLU A 48 1.01 -27.39 16.57
N ARG A 49 0.92 -26.34 15.75
CA ARG A 49 1.79 -26.14 14.59
C ARG A 49 3.21 -25.75 14.99
N ALA A 50 3.37 -24.82 15.94
CA ALA A 50 4.66 -24.30 16.37
C ALA A 50 5.53 -25.37 17.07
N TYR A 51 4.92 -26.31 17.78
CA TYR A 51 5.64 -27.35 18.52
C TYR A 51 5.54 -28.75 17.90
N LYS A 52 4.93 -28.88 16.71
CA LYS A 52 4.90 -30.13 15.95
C LYS A 52 6.31 -30.62 15.61
N LEU A 53 6.60 -31.90 15.80
CA LEU A 53 7.89 -32.52 15.45
C LEU A 53 7.99 -32.91 13.96
N GLY A 54 6.85 -33.15 13.31
CA GLY A 54 6.78 -33.56 11.90
C GLY A 54 6.84 -32.39 10.91
N LYS A 55 6.73 -32.72 9.62
CA LYS A 55 6.69 -31.74 8.53
C LYS A 55 5.40 -30.90 8.61
N ASP A 56 5.56 -29.61 8.33
CA ASP A 56 4.45 -28.70 8.09
C ASP A 56 4.24 -28.61 6.57
N ASP A 57 3.12 -29.13 6.09
CA ASP A 57 2.74 -29.17 4.67
C ASP A 57 1.65 -28.13 4.33
N SER A 58 1.41 -27.16 5.22
CA SER A 58 0.47 -26.08 4.93
C SER A 58 0.92 -25.29 3.69
N PRO A 59 0.00 -24.97 2.76
CA PRO A 59 0.33 -24.20 1.57
C PRO A 59 0.88 -22.83 1.96
N VAL A 60 1.99 -22.45 1.34
CA VAL A 60 2.67 -21.16 1.54
C VAL A 60 2.42 -20.30 0.30
N LYS A 61 1.63 -19.25 0.45
CA LYS A 61 1.33 -18.33 -0.65
C LYS A 61 2.51 -17.41 -1.00
N LYS A 62 3.24 -16.90 0.01
CA LYS A 62 4.46 -16.09 -0.18
C LYS A 62 5.69 -16.84 0.30
N PRO A 63 6.69 -17.10 -0.55
CA PRO A 63 7.88 -17.84 -0.14
C PRO A 63 8.79 -16.99 0.78
N LEU A 64 9.60 -17.68 1.58
CA LEU A 64 10.68 -17.05 2.35
C LEU A 64 11.67 -16.35 1.42
N VAL A 65 11.93 -15.06 1.68
CA VAL A 65 12.92 -14.28 0.93
C VAL A 65 14.07 -13.89 1.86
N PHE A 66 15.28 -14.32 1.51
CA PHE A 66 16.50 -13.98 2.26
C PHE A 66 16.95 -12.54 1.99
N THR A 67 16.28 -11.59 2.64
CA THR A 67 16.75 -10.20 2.71
C THR A 67 17.99 -10.07 3.61
N GLN A 68 18.65 -8.91 3.62
CA GLN A 68 19.74 -8.67 4.56
C GLN A 68 19.30 -8.77 6.02
N ARG A 69 18.10 -8.27 6.36
CA ARG A 69 17.48 -8.40 7.68
C ARG A 69 17.21 -9.87 8.03
N ALA A 70 16.58 -10.62 7.12
CA ALA A 70 16.31 -12.05 7.31
C ALA A 70 17.63 -12.83 7.51
N THR A 71 18.67 -12.48 6.76
CA THR A 71 20.00 -13.10 6.86
C THR A 71 20.65 -12.82 8.20
N ARG A 72 20.61 -11.57 8.69
CA ARG A 72 21.12 -11.22 10.03
C ARG A 72 20.36 -11.97 11.13
N LEU A 73 19.03 -11.99 11.07
CA LEU A 73 18.20 -12.72 12.03
C LEU A 73 18.49 -14.23 12.01
N PHE A 74 18.61 -14.83 10.82
CA PHE A 74 18.96 -16.24 10.67
C PHE A 74 20.34 -16.55 11.28
N ARG A 75 21.34 -15.68 11.06
CA ARG A 75 22.68 -15.81 11.66
C ARG A 75 22.63 -15.71 13.18
N THR A 76 21.93 -14.71 13.72
CA THR A 76 21.74 -14.55 15.18
C THR A 76 21.07 -15.78 15.78
N ASN A 77 20.04 -16.30 15.13
CA ASN A 77 19.36 -17.52 15.56
C ASN A 77 20.28 -18.75 15.52
N ALA A 78 21.09 -18.89 14.46
CA ALA A 78 22.07 -19.96 14.36
C ALA A 78 23.15 -19.88 15.44
N ILE A 79 23.62 -18.67 15.77
CA ILE A 79 24.60 -18.43 16.86
C ILE A 79 24.01 -18.87 18.20
N ILE A 80 22.79 -18.43 18.53
CA ILE A 80 22.14 -18.78 19.80
C ILE A 80 21.89 -20.30 19.88
N SER A 81 21.38 -20.90 18.80
CA SER A 81 21.11 -22.35 18.75
C SER A 81 22.41 -23.17 18.89
N SER A 82 23.49 -22.71 18.26
CA SER A 82 24.80 -23.36 18.34
C SER A 82 25.46 -23.19 19.70
N ALA A 83 25.25 -22.06 20.39
CA ALA A 83 25.81 -21.84 21.73
C ALA A 83 25.32 -22.87 22.75
N PHE A 84 24.03 -23.26 22.69
CA PHE A 84 23.50 -24.34 23.53
C PHE A 84 24.19 -25.68 23.23
N LEU A 85 24.29 -26.06 21.95
CA LEU A 85 24.94 -27.31 21.55
C LEU A 85 26.43 -27.33 21.92
N LEU A 86 27.14 -26.22 21.70
CA LEU A 86 28.55 -26.08 22.05
C LEU A 86 28.77 -26.17 23.56
N ALA A 87 27.87 -25.63 24.39
CA ALA A 87 27.95 -25.76 25.83
C ALA A 87 27.83 -27.23 26.28
N ALA A 88 26.92 -28.01 25.70
CA ALA A 88 26.79 -29.44 26.00
C ALA A 88 28.01 -30.24 25.53
N ILE A 89 28.55 -29.93 24.34
CA ILE A 89 29.75 -30.58 23.81
C ILE A 89 30.98 -30.23 24.69
N LEU A 90 31.13 -28.97 25.08
CA LEU A 90 32.22 -28.53 25.95
C LEU A 90 32.15 -29.20 27.32
N TYR A 91 30.95 -29.31 27.90
CA TYR A 91 30.73 -30.06 29.14
C TYR A 91 31.15 -31.53 29.01
N TYR A 92 30.80 -32.18 27.89
CA TYR A 92 31.25 -33.54 27.61
C TYR A 92 32.77 -33.66 27.49
N ILE A 93 33.45 -32.69 26.87
CA ILE A 93 34.92 -32.69 26.75
C ILE A 93 35.59 -32.51 28.11
N LEU A 94 35.08 -31.59 28.94
CA LEU A 94 35.65 -31.28 30.26
C LEU A 94 35.33 -32.35 31.31
N SER A 95 34.22 -33.07 31.17
CA SER A 95 33.77 -34.08 32.12
C SER A 95 33.15 -35.29 31.40
N PRO A 96 33.97 -36.11 30.74
CA PRO A 96 33.48 -37.24 29.96
C PRO A 96 32.72 -38.25 30.81
N SER A 97 31.42 -38.36 30.57
CA SER A 97 30.53 -39.31 31.24
C SER A 97 29.39 -39.71 30.31
N ILE A 98 28.74 -40.84 30.59
CA ILE A 98 27.56 -41.27 29.83
C ILE A 98 26.42 -40.25 29.90
N TRP A 99 26.29 -39.56 31.05
CA TRP A 99 25.32 -38.49 31.24
C TRP A 99 25.63 -37.27 30.38
N ALA A 100 26.91 -36.87 30.29
CA ALA A 100 27.33 -35.79 29.41
C ALA A 100 27.16 -36.13 27.93
N PHE A 101 27.32 -37.41 27.54
CA PHE A 101 27.03 -37.87 26.18
C PHE A 101 25.54 -37.78 25.85
N ILE A 102 24.65 -38.21 26.76
CA ILE A 102 23.18 -38.14 26.59
C ILE A 102 22.69 -36.69 26.57
N LEU A 103 23.36 -35.78 27.27
CA LEU A 103 22.99 -34.37 27.33
C LEU A 103 22.99 -33.70 25.94
N VAL A 104 23.89 -34.09 25.04
CA VAL A 104 24.01 -33.50 23.70
C VAL A 104 22.75 -33.69 22.84
N PRO A 105 22.24 -34.93 22.60
CA PRO A 105 20.98 -35.12 21.87
C PRO A 105 19.77 -34.58 22.62
N VAL A 106 19.74 -34.65 23.96
CA VAL A 106 18.62 -34.08 24.74
C VAL A 106 18.55 -32.58 24.54
N LEU A 107 19.67 -31.87 24.67
CA LEU A 107 19.71 -30.43 24.46
C LEU A 107 19.46 -30.07 22.99
N GLY A 108 19.97 -30.85 22.04
CA GLY A 108 19.68 -30.65 20.62
C GLY A 108 18.19 -30.82 20.29
N LEU A 109 17.52 -31.80 20.91
CA LEU A 109 16.07 -31.96 20.80
C LEU A 109 15.33 -30.79 21.44
N LEU A 110 15.77 -30.29 22.61
CA LEU A 110 15.17 -29.12 23.25
C LEU A 110 15.32 -27.87 22.37
N VAL A 111 16.51 -27.62 21.80
CA VAL A 111 16.74 -26.53 20.84
C VAL A 111 15.80 -26.67 19.64
N PHE A 112 15.67 -27.88 19.08
CA PHE A 112 14.74 -28.15 17.99
C PHE A 112 13.28 -27.87 18.38
N VAL A 113 12.79 -28.39 19.51
CA VAL A 113 11.40 -28.20 19.96
C VAL A 113 11.10 -26.73 20.25
N PHE A 114 11.99 -26.04 20.96
CA PHE A 114 11.84 -24.65 21.35
C PHE A 114 12.36 -23.64 20.33
N GLN A 115 12.60 -24.07 19.09
CA GLN A 115 13.00 -23.19 18.00
C GLN A 115 12.12 -21.96 17.79
N PRO A 116 10.76 -21.99 17.92
CA PRO A 116 9.97 -20.76 17.82
C PRO A 116 10.34 -19.73 18.91
N ASN A 117 10.62 -20.20 20.13
CA ASN A 117 11.03 -19.33 21.24
C ASN A 117 12.45 -18.78 21.03
N ILE A 118 13.37 -19.61 20.55
CA ILE A 118 14.73 -19.18 20.22
C ILE A 118 14.68 -18.14 19.10
N MET A 119 13.83 -18.33 18.08
CA MET A 119 13.63 -17.36 17.02
C MET A 119 13.05 -16.04 17.55
N LEU A 120 12.06 -16.09 18.46
CA LEU A 120 11.50 -14.91 19.11
C LEU A 120 12.59 -14.12 19.87
N ILE A 121 13.41 -14.81 20.67
CA ILE A 121 14.53 -14.20 21.39
C ILE A 121 15.55 -13.60 20.41
N SER A 122 15.86 -14.32 19.33
CA SER A 122 16.76 -13.84 18.27
C SER A 122 16.25 -12.54 17.65
N ASN A 123 14.94 -12.46 17.41
CA ASN A 123 14.30 -11.25 16.88
C ASN A 123 14.35 -10.11 17.90
N MET A 124 14.04 -10.37 19.18
CA MET A 124 14.12 -9.37 20.25
C MET A 124 15.52 -8.77 20.39
N ILE A 125 16.58 -9.57 20.24
CA ILE A 125 17.97 -9.11 20.23
C ILE A 125 18.26 -8.28 18.98
N MET A 126 17.71 -8.68 17.82
CA MET A 126 17.95 -7.98 16.55
C MET A 126 17.20 -6.66 16.43
N VAL A 127 16.01 -6.49 17.03
CA VAL A 127 15.21 -5.26 16.94
C VAL A 127 16.02 -3.97 17.20
N PRO A 128 16.78 -3.81 18.31
CA PRO A 128 17.55 -2.58 18.53
C PRO A 128 18.65 -2.37 17.48
N ILE A 129 19.26 -3.44 16.99
CA ILE A 129 20.30 -3.38 15.95
C ILE A 129 19.67 -2.94 14.62
N GLU A 130 18.54 -3.52 14.24
CA GLU A 130 17.78 -3.14 13.05
C GLU A 130 17.31 -1.69 13.13
N ASN A 131 16.82 -1.24 14.29
CA ASN A 131 16.43 0.16 14.49
C ASN A 131 17.62 1.11 14.29
N LYS A 132 18.81 0.76 14.80
CA LYS A 132 20.02 1.56 14.59
C LYS A 132 20.45 1.60 13.12
N ILE A 133 20.34 0.48 12.40
CA ILE A 133 20.61 0.41 10.96
C ILE A 133 19.62 1.29 10.19
N ASN A 134 18.33 1.16 10.48
CA ASN A 134 17.26 1.96 9.88
C ASN A 134 17.47 3.46 10.13
N GLN A 135 17.84 3.84 11.35
CA GLN A 135 18.17 5.23 11.68
C GLN A 135 19.38 5.74 10.89
N GLY A 136 20.38 4.89 10.63
CA GLY A 136 21.51 5.23 9.77
C GLY A 136 21.06 5.59 8.35
N PHE A 137 20.18 4.79 7.76
CA PHE A 137 19.60 5.09 6.44
C PHE A 137 18.74 6.35 6.45
N TYR A 138 17.93 6.53 7.49
CA TYR A 138 17.12 7.74 7.69
C TYR A 138 18.00 8.99 7.73
N ASN A 139 19.02 9.00 8.60
CA ASN A 139 19.90 10.15 8.77
C ASN A 139 20.69 10.46 7.50
N SER A 140 21.13 9.43 6.78
CA SER A 140 21.80 9.58 5.48
C SER A 140 20.88 10.25 4.45
N ALA A 141 19.63 9.79 4.36
CA ALA A 141 18.64 10.36 3.44
C ALA A 141 18.29 11.81 3.81
N GLN A 142 18.01 12.08 5.08
CA GLN A 142 17.73 13.44 5.55
C GLN A 142 18.94 14.36 5.31
N GLY A 143 20.16 13.86 5.51
CA GLY A 143 21.40 14.61 5.21
C GLY A 143 21.52 14.99 3.74
N LYS A 144 21.15 14.09 2.81
CA LYS A 144 21.13 14.39 1.37
C LYS A 144 20.13 15.48 1.02
N ILE A 145 18.91 15.42 1.58
CA ILE A 145 17.89 16.45 1.36
C ILE A 145 18.38 17.81 1.89
N LYS A 146 18.87 17.85 3.13
CA LYS A 146 19.38 19.08 3.76
C LYS A 146 20.53 19.73 3.01
N ALA A 147 21.34 18.94 2.31
CA ALA A 147 22.48 19.44 1.54
C ALA A 147 22.07 20.05 0.18
N ARG A 148 20.81 19.89 -0.24
CA ARG A 148 20.28 20.32 -1.55
C ARG A 148 19.30 21.47 -1.37
N GLU A 149 19.81 22.69 -1.19
CA GLU A 149 18.98 23.91 -1.10
C GLU A 149 18.26 24.25 -2.42
N ASP A 150 18.76 23.73 -3.53
CA ASP A 150 18.23 23.88 -4.88
C ASP A 150 17.10 22.89 -5.20
N LEU A 151 16.94 21.84 -4.39
CA LEU A 151 15.92 20.81 -4.60
C LEU A 151 14.58 21.27 -4.02
N THR A 152 13.53 21.27 -4.84
CA THR A 152 12.17 21.45 -4.35
C THR A 152 11.53 20.12 -4.00
N VAL A 153 11.06 19.97 -2.76
CA VAL A 153 10.39 18.76 -2.29
C VAL A 153 8.87 18.97 -2.21
N VAL A 154 8.11 18.09 -2.86
CA VAL A 154 6.64 18.07 -2.84
C VAL A 154 6.18 16.88 -1.99
N GLY A 155 5.59 17.14 -0.83
CA GLY A 155 4.95 16.13 0.00
C GLY A 155 3.49 15.92 -0.41
N ILE A 156 3.08 14.67 -0.58
CA ILE A 156 1.70 14.32 -0.97
C ILE A 156 1.13 13.32 0.03
N THR A 157 0.02 13.67 0.69
CA THR A 157 -0.71 12.77 1.56
C THR A 157 -2.22 12.83 1.33
N GLY A 158 -2.96 11.96 2.02
CA GLY A 158 -4.41 11.85 1.96
C GLY A 158 -4.91 10.44 2.26
N SER A 159 -6.21 10.28 2.42
CA SER A 159 -6.84 8.95 2.52
C SER A 159 -6.77 8.22 1.18
N PHE A 160 -7.12 8.90 0.09
CA PHE A 160 -7.18 8.34 -1.28
C PHE A 160 -6.41 9.21 -2.28
N GLY A 161 -6.20 8.73 -3.51
CA GLY A 161 -5.60 9.53 -4.60
C GLY A 161 -4.08 9.76 -4.54
N LYS A 162 -3.42 9.59 -3.38
CA LYS A 162 -1.98 9.84 -3.17
C LYS A 162 -1.07 9.40 -4.32
N THR A 163 -1.08 8.11 -4.64
CA THR A 163 -0.21 7.53 -5.68
C THR A 163 -0.53 8.08 -7.06
N SER A 164 -1.83 8.24 -7.38
CA SER A 164 -2.26 8.84 -8.64
C SER A 164 -1.79 10.28 -8.77
N THR A 165 -2.04 11.10 -7.74
CA THR A 165 -1.58 12.49 -7.69
C THR A 165 -0.07 12.60 -7.82
N LYS A 166 0.71 11.76 -7.13
CA LYS A 166 2.18 11.73 -7.24
C LYS A 166 2.63 11.53 -8.70
N PHE A 167 2.13 10.51 -9.39
CA PHE A 167 2.50 10.26 -10.79
C PHE A 167 2.04 11.38 -11.74
N ILE A 168 0.85 11.93 -11.51
CA ILE A 168 0.30 13.05 -12.29
C ILE A 168 1.16 14.31 -12.10
N VAL A 169 1.47 14.70 -10.86
CA VAL A 169 2.35 15.82 -10.53
C VAL A 169 3.71 15.60 -11.21
N GLY A 170 4.29 14.40 -11.08
CA GLY A 170 5.57 14.09 -11.70
C GLY A 170 5.57 14.22 -13.22
N THR A 171 4.50 13.81 -13.88
CA THR A 171 4.38 13.91 -15.34
C THR A 171 4.20 15.36 -15.79
N ILE A 172 3.39 16.14 -15.08
CA ILE A 172 3.19 17.56 -15.38
C ILE A 172 4.50 18.33 -15.19
N LEU A 173 5.15 18.16 -14.04
CA LEU A 173 6.41 18.85 -13.74
C LEU A 173 7.56 18.43 -14.66
N GLY A 174 7.54 17.17 -15.14
CA GLY A 174 8.52 16.66 -16.10
C GLY A 174 8.52 17.37 -17.46
N GLU A 175 7.53 18.23 -17.74
CA GLU A 175 7.58 19.13 -18.90
C GLU A 175 8.70 20.17 -18.80
N ARG A 176 9.08 20.56 -17.58
CA ARG A 176 10.05 21.65 -17.34
C ARG A 176 11.22 21.23 -16.45
N PHE A 177 10.99 20.39 -15.47
CA PHE A 177 11.96 20.04 -14.43
C PHE A 177 12.43 18.60 -14.56
N ASN A 178 13.62 18.31 -14.07
CA ASN A 178 14.04 16.94 -13.83
C ASN A 178 13.47 16.45 -12.49
N VAL A 179 12.54 15.49 -12.54
CA VAL A 179 11.71 15.08 -11.39
C VAL A 179 12.05 13.67 -10.94
N LEU A 180 12.37 13.51 -9.65
CA LEU A 180 12.42 12.22 -8.98
C LEU A 180 11.06 11.89 -8.35
N ASN A 181 10.42 10.83 -8.84
CA ASN A 181 9.24 10.25 -8.22
C ASN A 181 9.60 9.04 -7.38
N THR A 182 8.90 8.83 -6.27
CA THR A 182 9.00 7.54 -5.56
C THR A 182 8.40 6.42 -6.41
N PRO A 183 9.01 5.23 -6.47
CA PRO A 183 8.46 4.10 -7.19
C PRO A 183 7.23 3.54 -6.46
N GLU A 184 6.23 3.09 -7.22
CA GLU A 184 5.03 2.41 -6.68
C GLU A 184 4.39 3.17 -5.51
N SER A 185 4.10 2.51 -4.38
CA SER A 185 3.56 3.12 -3.16
C SER A 185 4.61 3.23 -2.05
N TYR A 186 5.84 3.64 -2.38
CA TYR A 186 6.91 3.83 -1.40
C TYR A 186 6.64 5.09 -0.60
N ASN A 187 5.99 4.91 0.56
CA ASN A 187 5.42 6.01 1.33
C ASN A 187 5.68 5.94 2.85
N THR A 188 6.62 5.07 3.25
CA THR A 188 7.09 4.94 4.63
C THR A 188 8.47 5.60 4.79
N PRO A 189 8.91 5.95 6.02
CA PRO A 189 10.23 6.55 6.24
C PRO A 189 11.36 5.74 5.61
N MET A 190 11.32 4.40 5.72
CA MET A 190 12.34 3.51 5.13
C MET A 190 12.23 3.39 3.61
N GLY A 191 11.01 3.37 3.08
CA GLY A 191 10.79 3.40 1.63
C GLY A 191 11.37 4.67 1.01
N LEU A 192 11.09 5.82 1.60
CA LEU A 192 11.61 7.11 1.15
C LEU A 192 13.11 7.25 1.37
N SER A 193 13.62 6.81 2.52
CA SER A 193 15.06 6.77 2.78
C SER A 193 15.81 5.96 1.72
N LYS A 194 15.22 4.85 1.25
CA LYS A 194 15.82 4.03 0.19
C LYS A 194 15.88 4.77 -1.14
N VAL A 195 14.80 5.46 -1.53
CA VAL A 195 14.74 6.22 -2.78
C VAL A 195 15.74 7.38 -2.74
N ILE A 196 15.72 8.17 -1.68
CA ILE A 196 16.63 9.31 -1.50
C ILE A 196 18.10 8.86 -1.50
N ASN A 197 18.42 7.76 -0.80
CA ASN A 197 19.80 7.32 -0.72
C ASN A 197 20.32 6.73 -2.04
N ASN A 198 19.49 6.04 -2.83
CA ASN A 198 19.96 5.32 -4.02
C ASN A 198 19.74 6.10 -5.32
N ASP A 199 18.66 6.86 -5.43
CA ASP A 199 18.16 7.37 -6.71
C ASP A 199 18.28 8.90 -6.82
N LEU A 200 18.21 9.63 -5.69
CA LEU A 200 18.40 11.09 -5.68
C LEU A 200 19.86 11.45 -6.02
N ASN A 201 20.01 12.32 -7.02
CA ASN A 201 21.27 12.84 -7.55
C ASN A 201 21.15 14.34 -7.88
N ASP A 202 22.26 14.95 -8.24
CA ASP A 202 22.41 16.40 -8.46
C ASP A 202 21.64 16.95 -9.66
N ASP A 203 21.25 16.08 -10.61
CA ASP A 203 20.48 16.52 -11.78
C ASP A 203 19.00 16.74 -11.44
N HIS A 204 18.49 16.18 -10.35
CA HIS A 204 17.08 16.31 -9.99
C HIS A 204 16.79 17.68 -9.37
N GLU A 205 15.78 18.37 -9.89
CA GLU A 205 15.33 19.68 -9.42
C GLU A 205 14.10 19.57 -8.52
N VAL A 206 13.29 18.52 -8.70
CA VAL A 206 12.11 18.26 -7.88
C VAL A 206 12.10 16.83 -7.36
N PHE A 207 11.81 16.66 -6.08
CA PHE A 207 11.54 15.35 -5.48
C PHE A 207 10.10 15.26 -4.97
N ILE A 208 9.37 14.25 -5.41
CA ILE A 208 7.96 14.04 -5.02
C ILE A 208 7.88 12.87 -4.03
N ALA A 209 7.54 13.19 -2.78
CA ALA A 209 7.42 12.25 -1.68
C ALA A 209 5.94 11.92 -1.40
N GLU A 210 5.51 10.69 -1.74
CA GLU A 210 4.25 10.15 -1.23
C GLU A 210 4.38 9.83 0.26
N MET A 211 3.46 10.31 1.10
CA MET A 211 3.52 10.16 2.55
C MET A 211 2.31 9.36 3.07
N GLY A 212 2.57 8.14 3.51
CA GLY A 212 1.60 7.22 4.07
C GLY A 212 1.57 7.29 5.60
N ALA A 213 0.43 6.97 6.20
CA ALA A 213 0.30 6.93 7.65
C ALA A 213 -0.80 5.97 8.08
N ARG A 214 -0.58 5.31 9.22
CA ARG A 214 -1.55 4.47 9.94
C ARG A 214 -1.80 4.98 11.35
N ASN A 215 -0.85 5.71 11.93
CA ASN A 215 -0.94 6.30 13.26
C ASN A 215 -0.71 7.81 13.20
N ILE A 216 -1.13 8.49 14.27
CA ILE A 216 -0.78 9.89 14.52
C ILE A 216 0.75 9.99 14.67
N GLY A 217 1.36 10.99 14.04
CA GLY A 217 2.81 11.21 14.02
C GLY A 217 3.54 10.58 12.83
N ASP A 218 2.92 9.65 12.10
CA ASP A 218 3.56 8.99 10.96
C ASP A 218 3.83 9.98 9.80
N ILE A 219 2.90 10.93 9.53
CA ILE A 219 3.12 11.94 8.49
C ILE A 219 4.18 12.92 8.91
N LYS A 220 4.16 13.34 10.18
CA LYS A 220 5.21 14.17 10.76
C LYS A 220 6.60 13.54 10.59
N GLU A 221 6.79 12.27 10.94
CA GLU A 221 8.08 11.58 10.79
C GLU A 221 8.59 11.63 9.33
N VAL A 222 7.69 11.38 8.38
CA VAL A 222 8.04 11.41 6.96
C VAL A 222 8.30 12.83 6.45
N ALA A 223 7.55 13.81 6.92
CA ALA A 223 7.75 15.22 6.58
C ALA A 223 9.07 15.74 7.16
N GLU A 224 9.46 15.36 8.38
CA GLU A 224 10.76 15.67 8.96
C GLU A 224 11.92 15.05 8.15
N LEU A 225 11.73 13.84 7.60
CA LEU A 225 12.71 13.19 6.72
C LEU A 225 12.90 13.96 5.41
N CYS A 226 11.79 14.31 4.75
CA CYS A 226 11.80 14.83 3.38
C CYS A 226 11.84 16.35 3.29
N GLN A 227 11.49 17.07 4.37
CA GLN A 227 11.46 18.53 4.46
C GLN A 227 10.75 19.21 3.27
N PRO A 228 9.45 18.92 3.06
CA PRO A 228 8.71 19.43 1.92
C PRO A 228 8.60 20.97 1.90
N ASN A 229 8.73 21.56 0.71
CA ASN A 229 8.41 22.97 0.44
C ASN A 229 6.94 23.15 0.08
N LEU A 230 6.35 22.15 -0.58
CA LEU A 230 4.92 22.11 -0.93
C LEU A 230 4.25 20.90 -0.29
N GLY A 231 3.05 21.09 0.25
CA GLY A 231 2.27 20.03 0.89
C GLY A 231 0.90 19.89 0.27
N VAL A 232 0.63 18.75 -0.37
CA VAL A 232 -0.66 18.42 -0.98
C VAL A 232 -1.42 17.45 -0.08
N ILE A 233 -2.64 17.80 0.30
CA ILE A 233 -3.59 16.84 0.87
C ILE A 233 -4.70 16.58 -0.14
N THR A 234 -4.74 15.35 -0.69
CA THR A 234 -5.61 14.98 -1.81
C THR A 234 -7.07 14.77 -1.39
N SER A 235 -7.30 14.08 -0.27
CA SER A 235 -8.63 13.77 0.27
C SER A 235 -8.54 13.33 1.73
N ILE A 236 -9.64 13.47 2.46
CA ILE A 236 -9.84 12.85 3.77
C ILE A 236 -11.14 12.06 3.75
N GLY A 237 -11.05 10.82 4.23
CA GLY A 237 -12.17 9.90 4.40
C GLY A 237 -11.79 8.72 5.29
N PRO A 238 -12.76 7.87 5.65
CA PRO A 238 -12.56 6.79 6.62
C PRO A 238 -11.68 5.68 6.05
N VAL A 239 -10.43 5.60 6.51
CA VAL A 239 -9.46 4.54 6.18
C VAL A 239 -8.69 4.16 7.42
N HIS A 240 -8.29 2.89 7.53
CA HIS A 240 -7.51 2.39 8.67
C HIS A 240 -8.14 2.81 10.03
N ILE A 241 -9.48 2.81 10.11
CA ILE A 241 -10.22 3.31 11.28
C ILE A 241 -9.86 2.51 12.54
N GLU A 242 -9.50 1.24 12.41
CA GLU A 242 -9.01 0.44 13.54
C GLU A 242 -7.78 1.06 14.23
N THR A 243 -6.90 1.70 13.45
CA THR A 243 -5.67 2.31 13.97
C THR A 243 -5.89 3.78 14.33
N PHE A 244 -6.54 4.55 13.46
CA PHE A 244 -6.83 5.96 13.69
C PHE A 244 -7.95 6.20 14.70
N LYS A 245 -8.78 5.21 14.99
CA LYS A 245 -9.97 5.25 15.86
C LYS A 245 -11.14 6.10 15.34
N ASN A 246 -10.88 7.26 14.74
CA ASN A 246 -11.91 8.15 14.18
C ASN A 246 -11.35 9.04 13.05
N VAL A 247 -12.24 9.73 12.34
CA VAL A 247 -11.89 10.60 11.21
C VAL A 247 -11.13 11.85 11.65
N ASP A 248 -11.42 12.41 12.83
CA ASP A 248 -10.70 13.59 13.35
C ASP A 248 -9.20 13.31 13.53
N ASN A 249 -8.84 12.10 13.96
CA ASN A 249 -7.45 11.67 14.05
C ASN A 249 -6.82 11.52 12.66
N ILE A 250 -7.58 11.06 11.65
CA ILE A 250 -7.12 11.07 10.25
C ILE A 250 -6.84 12.51 9.81
N MET A 251 -7.79 13.42 10.03
CA MET A 251 -7.64 14.85 9.69
C MET A 251 -6.39 15.44 10.34
N LYS A 252 -6.23 15.25 11.65
CA LYS A 252 -5.07 15.72 12.40
C LYS A 252 -3.78 15.16 11.81
N THR A 253 -3.73 13.85 11.57
CA THR A 253 -2.54 13.17 11.05
C THR A 253 -2.18 13.67 9.65
N LYS A 254 -3.14 13.82 8.73
CA LYS A 254 -2.85 14.34 7.38
C LYS A 254 -2.41 15.81 7.41
N TYR A 255 -2.95 16.58 8.35
CA TYR A 255 -2.59 17.99 8.54
C TYR A 255 -1.16 18.18 9.07
N GLU A 256 -0.54 17.18 9.70
CA GLU A 256 0.87 17.21 10.12
C GLU A 256 1.80 17.63 8.98
N LEU A 257 1.51 17.21 7.73
CA LEU A 257 2.28 17.64 6.55
C LEU A 257 2.31 19.17 6.43
N ILE A 258 1.16 19.82 6.59
CA ILE A 258 1.03 21.28 6.46
C ILE A 258 1.67 21.98 7.66
N GLU A 259 1.60 21.39 8.85
CA GLU A 259 2.27 21.91 10.04
C GLU A 259 3.79 21.93 9.88
N GLU A 260 4.36 20.87 9.30
CA GLU A 260 5.81 20.70 9.09
C GLU A 260 6.37 21.45 7.86
N LEU A 261 5.52 22.07 7.02
CA LEU A 261 6.00 22.97 5.96
C LEU A 261 6.78 24.17 6.55
N PRO A 262 7.78 24.71 5.83
CA PRO A 262 8.43 25.95 6.24
C PRO A 262 7.44 27.14 6.20
N SER A 263 7.85 28.30 6.72
CA SER A 263 6.99 29.49 6.81
C SER A 263 6.56 30.04 5.45
N ASP A 264 7.40 29.87 4.44
CA ASP A 264 7.20 30.20 3.03
C ASP A 264 6.72 28.99 2.20
N GLY A 265 6.38 27.88 2.86
CA GLY A 265 5.83 26.70 2.20
C GLY A 265 4.38 26.87 1.77
N VAL A 266 3.99 26.18 0.70
CA VAL A 266 2.65 26.28 0.11
C VAL A 266 1.82 25.04 0.41
N ALA A 267 0.64 25.24 0.99
CA ALA A 267 -0.33 24.20 1.27
C ALA A 267 -1.37 24.07 0.14
N ILE A 268 -1.67 22.86 -0.31
CA ILE A 268 -2.59 22.63 -1.42
C ILE A 268 -3.72 21.72 -0.96
N PHE A 269 -4.97 22.18 -1.11
CA PHE A 269 -6.16 21.50 -0.60
C PHE A 269 -7.23 21.32 -1.68
N ASN A 270 -7.85 20.13 -1.70
CA ASN A 270 -9.13 19.93 -2.38
C ASN A 270 -10.24 20.57 -1.53
N TYR A 271 -10.80 21.67 -1.99
CA TYR A 271 -11.78 22.45 -1.24
C TYR A 271 -13.19 21.85 -1.27
N ASP A 272 -13.48 20.96 -2.21
CA ASP A 272 -14.78 20.26 -2.29
C ASP A 272 -14.90 19.12 -1.25
N ASN A 273 -13.78 18.66 -0.68
CA ASN A 273 -13.83 17.70 0.42
C ASN A 273 -14.12 18.43 1.74
N GLU A 274 -15.28 18.17 2.35
CA GLU A 274 -15.75 18.88 3.55
C GLU A 274 -14.74 18.91 4.72
N HIS A 275 -13.99 17.82 4.92
CA HIS A 275 -12.95 17.75 5.95
C HIS A 275 -11.76 18.63 5.60
N LEU A 276 -11.32 18.62 4.34
CA LEU A 276 -10.23 19.48 3.87
C LEU A 276 -10.62 20.94 3.83
N LYS A 277 -11.87 21.29 3.50
CA LYS A 277 -12.40 22.66 3.60
C LYS A 277 -12.15 23.25 4.98
N LYS A 278 -12.53 22.52 6.04
CA LYS A 278 -12.27 22.92 7.45
C LYS A 278 -10.77 23.11 7.75
N LEU A 279 -9.91 22.26 7.20
CA LEU A 279 -8.46 22.36 7.39
C LEU A 279 -7.87 23.54 6.60
N ALA A 280 -8.34 23.76 5.38
CA ALA A 280 -7.96 24.88 4.54
C ALA A 280 -8.33 26.20 5.21
N ASP A 281 -9.56 26.35 5.70
CA ASP A 281 -10.07 27.58 6.31
C ASP A 281 -9.25 28.00 7.55
N LYS A 282 -8.80 27.04 8.37
CA LYS A 282 -7.94 27.33 9.53
C LYS A 282 -6.45 27.52 9.18
N THR A 283 -6.04 27.25 7.94
CA THR A 283 -4.64 27.36 7.52
C THR A 283 -4.30 28.81 7.18
N PHE A 284 -3.33 29.38 7.88
CA PHE A 284 -2.82 30.75 7.65
C PHE A 284 -1.58 30.82 6.75
N LYS A 285 -0.89 29.70 6.53
CA LYS A 285 0.21 29.61 5.56
C LYS A 285 -0.31 29.88 4.14
N GLU A 286 0.59 30.23 3.23
CA GLU A 286 0.24 30.34 1.82
C GLU A 286 -0.43 29.05 1.35
N LYS A 287 -1.54 29.18 0.62
CA LYS A 287 -2.32 28.03 0.19
C LYS A 287 -2.98 28.24 -1.17
N LEU A 288 -3.17 27.14 -1.89
CA LEU A 288 -3.97 27.06 -3.09
C LEU A 288 -5.12 26.09 -2.90
N LEU A 289 -6.32 26.54 -3.26
CA LEU A 289 -7.56 25.79 -3.17
C LEU A 289 -7.98 25.34 -4.56
N TYR A 290 -8.25 24.04 -4.72
CA TYR A 290 -8.74 23.49 -5.97
C TYR A 290 -10.02 22.68 -5.80
N GLY A 291 -10.80 22.58 -6.87
CA GLY A 291 -12.07 21.86 -6.87
C GLY A 291 -12.83 21.98 -8.20
N LEU A 292 -14.06 21.51 -8.21
CA LEU A 292 -14.99 21.51 -9.34
C LEU A 292 -16.32 22.21 -9.01
N GLU A 293 -16.64 22.44 -7.73
CA GLU A 293 -17.96 22.89 -7.31
C GLU A 293 -17.98 24.35 -6.81
N ASP A 294 -17.26 24.66 -5.73
CA ASP A 294 -17.31 25.96 -5.03
C ASP A 294 -16.44 27.04 -5.72
N ILE A 295 -16.64 27.25 -7.02
CA ILE A 295 -15.74 27.99 -7.94
C ILE A 295 -15.32 29.36 -7.41
N GLU A 296 -16.19 30.10 -6.71
CA GLU A 296 -15.88 31.43 -6.18
C GLU A 296 -14.75 31.42 -5.15
N ASN A 297 -14.57 30.31 -4.42
CA ASN A 297 -13.54 30.14 -3.40
C ASN A 297 -12.29 29.42 -3.94
N LEU A 298 -12.30 28.95 -5.19
CA LEU A 298 -11.20 28.16 -5.76
C LEU A 298 -10.16 29.07 -6.42
N ASP A 299 -8.88 28.77 -6.16
CA ASP A 299 -7.79 29.34 -6.93
C ASP A 299 -7.70 28.70 -8.31
N ILE A 300 -7.97 27.39 -8.38
CA ILE A 300 -7.85 26.55 -9.58
C ILE A 300 -9.06 25.61 -9.67
N TYR A 301 -9.70 25.55 -10.84
CA TYR A 301 -10.87 24.70 -11.06
C TYR A 301 -10.95 24.20 -12.50
N ALA A 302 -11.83 23.23 -12.73
CA ALA A 302 -12.15 22.74 -14.07
C ALA A 302 -13.66 22.73 -14.32
N ASP A 303 -14.04 23.15 -15.52
CA ASP A 303 -15.41 23.06 -16.06
C ASP A 303 -15.40 22.42 -17.46
N ASP A 304 -16.56 22.38 -18.12
CA ASP A 304 -16.76 21.75 -19.44
C ASP A 304 -16.19 20.32 -19.51
N ILE A 305 -16.42 19.54 -18.45
CA ILE A 305 -15.87 18.20 -18.25
C ILE A 305 -16.63 17.19 -19.10
N GLU A 306 -15.90 16.52 -19.97
CA GLU A 306 -16.38 15.40 -20.78
C GLU A 306 -15.52 14.17 -20.48
N VAL A 307 -16.15 13.08 -20.06
CA VAL A 307 -15.49 11.81 -19.79
C VAL A 307 -15.96 10.80 -20.83
N SER A 308 -15.01 10.08 -21.43
CA SER A 308 -15.26 9.04 -22.44
C SER A 308 -14.43 7.80 -22.15
N GLU A 309 -14.66 6.72 -22.89
CA GLU A 309 -13.82 5.51 -22.85
C GLU A 309 -12.34 5.75 -23.24
N SER A 310 -12.05 6.84 -23.94
CA SER A 310 -10.71 7.16 -24.43
C SER A 310 -9.91 8.09 -23.51
N GLY A 311 -10.54 8.59 -22.45
CA GLY A 311 -9.99 9.61 -21.57
C GLY A 311 -10.99 10.72 -21.24
N SER A 312 -10.47 11.79 -20.64
CA SER A 312 -11.25 12.94 -20.20
C SER A 312 -10.75 14.23 -20.86
N SER A 313 -11.67 15.15 -21.12
CA SER A 313 -11.34 16.52 -21.55
C SER A 313 -12.09 17.53 -20.69
N PHE A 314 -11.44 18.67 -20.41
CA PHE A 314 -11.98 19.70 -19.53
C PHE A 314 -11.29 21.03 -19.79
N THR A 315 -11.90 22.13 -19.38
CA THR A 315 -11.28 23.46 -19.43
C THR A 315 -10.72 23.79 -18.05
N LEU A 316 -9.40 23.95 -17.97
CA LEU A 316 -8.70 24.37 -16.75
C LEU A 316 -8.79 25.89 -16.61
N ARG A 317 -9.09 26.40 -15.42
CA ARG A 317 -9.21 27.83 -15.12
C ARG A 317 -8.56 28.22 -13.81
N ASP A 318 -8.13 29.48 -13.71
CA ASP A 318 -7.78 30.12 -12.43
C ASP A 318 -8.70 31.28 -12.07
N LYS A 319 -8.59 31.74 -10.82
CA LYS A 319 -9.31 32.94 -10.33
C LYS A 319 -8.91 34.25 -11.02
N LYS A 320 -7.83 34.27 -11.81
CA LYS A 320 -7.35 35.46 -12.54
C LYS A 320 -7.96 35.55 -13.93
N GLY A 321 -8.76 34.56 -14.35
CA GLY A 321 -9.43 34.50 -15.64
C GLY A 321 -8.61 33.81 -16.74
N ASN A 322 -7.46 33.22 -16.41
CA ASN A 322 -6.72 32.40 -17.36
C ASN A 322 -7.47 31.09 -17.60
N SER A 323 -7.40 30.57 -18.83
CA SER A 323 -8.00 29.29 -19.14
C SER A 323 -7.28 28.56 -20.28
N VAL A 324 -7.29 27.23 -20.23
CA VAL A 324 -6.74 26.38 -21.29
C VAL A 324 -7.55 25.09 -21.39
N ARG A 325 -7.77 24.59 -22.61
CA ARG A 325 -8.38 23.27 -22.81
C ARG A 325 -7.34 22.19 -22.53
N CYS A 326 -7.72 21.19 -21.76
CA CYS A 326 -6.89 20.04 -21.40
C CYS A 326 -7.53 18.75 -21.88
N THR A 327 -6.69 17.78 -22.24
CA THR A 327 -7.09 16.42 -22.59
C THR A 327 -6.15 15.44 -21.90
N THR A 328 -6.67 14.32 -21.42
CA THR A 328 -5.89 13.28 -20.75
C THR A 328 -6.47 11.90 -21.04
N ARG A 329 -5.63 10.86 -20.97
CA ARG A 329 -6.07 9.46 -21.09
C ARG A 329 -6.69 8.92 -19.81
N LEU A 330 -6.61 9.67 -18.70
CA LEU A 330 -7.20 9.26 -17.43
C LEU A 330 -8.73 9.34 -17.46
N LEU A 331 -9.36 8.38 -16.79
CA LEU A 331 -10.81 8.21 -16.75
C LEU A 331 -11.38 8.68 -15.41
N GLY A 332 -12.59 9.21 -15.45
CA GLY A 332 -13.37 9.55 -14.26
C GLY A 332 -13.02 10.89 -13.63
N LYS A 333 -14.03 11.53 -13.02
CA LYS A 333 -13.91 12.88 -12.43
C LYS A 333 -12.90 12.98 -11.28
N HIS A 334 -12.75 11.91 -10.50
CA HIS A 334 -11.76 11.84 -9.41
C HIS A 334 -10.31 12.06 -9.91
N ASN A 335 -9.99 11.66 -11.15
CA ASN A 335 -8.67 11.94 -11.73
C ASN A 335 -8.50 13.40 -12.12
N ILE A 336 -9.58 14.12 -12.41
CA ILE A 336 -9.53 15.58 -12.63
C ILE A 336 -9.13 16.28 -11.33
N TYR A 337 -9.67 15.90 -10.17
CA TYR A 337 -9.18 16.41 -8.87
C TYR A 337 -7.69 16.14 -8.67
N ASN A 338 -7.21 14.93 -9.00
CA ASN A 338 -5.78 14.61 -8.89
C ASN A 338 -4.92 15.46 -9.85
N ILE A 339 -5.44 15.77 -11.05
CA ILE A 339 -4.79 16.68 -12.00
C ILE A 339 -4.76 18.09 -11.47
N LEU A 340 -5.87 18.63 -10.95
CA LEU A 340 -5.92 19.97 -10.38
C LEU A 340 -4.93 20.14 -9.21
N ALA A 341 -4.73 19.11 -8.39
CA ALA A 341 -3.66 19.11 -7.39
C ALA A 341 -2.26 19.28 -8.04
N GLY A 342 -1.99 18.57 -9.14
CA GLY A 342 -0.76 18.71 -9.91
C GLY A 342 -0.60 20.07 -10.60
N VAL A 343 -1.70 20.66 -11.07
CA VAL A 343 -1.73 22.02 -11.61
C VAL A 343 -1.33 23.02 -10.52
N CYS A 344 -1.89 22.92 -9.32
CA CYS A 344 -1.51 23.79 -8.20
C CYS A 344 0.00 23.71 -7.90
N VAL A 345 0.56 22.50 -7.85
CA VAL A 345 2.01 22.32 -7.67
C VAL A 345 2.79 22.98 -8.80
N ALA A 346 2.41 22.74 -10.06
CA ALA A 346 3.10 23.30 -11.22
C ALA A 346 3.07 24.84 -11.26
N LEU A 347 1.93 25.45 -10.91
CA LEU A 347 1.80 26.90 -10.80
C LEU A 347 2.63 27.49 -9.67
N SER A 348 2.70 26.81 -8.52
CA SER A 348 3.59 27.22 -7.42
C SER A 348 5.07 27.17 -7.81
N LEU A 349 5.46 26.35 -8.78
CA LEU A 349 6.80 26.30 -9.36
C LEU A 349 6.98 27.20 -10.60
N GLY A 350 5.98 28.05 -10.90
CA GLY A 350 6.06 29.06 -11.94
C GLY A 350 5.91 28.54 -13.37
N MET A 351 5.28 27.37 -13.57
CA MET A 351 4.89 26.91 -14.90
C MET A 351 3.68 27.70 -15.42
N ASN A 352 3.58 27.87 -16.74
CA ASN A 352 2.41 28.48 -17.38
C ASN A 352 1.36 27.44 -17.79
N PHE A 353 0.16 27.92 -18.17
CA PHE A 353 -0.97 27.06 -18.52
C PHE A 353 -0.69 26.18 -19.75
N GLU A 354 0.10 26.68 -20.71
CA GLU A 354 0.46 25.94 -21.91
C GLU A 354 1.41 24.78 -21.60
N GLU A 355 2.42 24.99 -20.75
CA GLU A 355 3.29 23.94 -20.21
C GLU A 355 2.48 22.89 -19.46
N ILE A 356 1.58 23.34 -18.58
CA ILE A 356 0.72 22.47 -17.79
C ILE A 356 -0.20 21.63 -18.68
N SER A 357 -0.87 22.24 -19.67
CA SER A 357 -1.74 21.51 -20.60
C SER A 357 -0.97 20.46 -21.41
N ARG A 358 0.26 20.77 -21.87
CA ARG A 358 1.15 19.79 -22.50
C ARG A 358 1.52 18.65 -21.54
N GLY A 359 1.87 18.96 -20.30
CA GLY A 359 2.13 17.96 -19.26
C GLY A 359 0.93 17.05 -19.01
N ILE A 360 -0.28 17.61 -18.91
CA ILE A 360 -1.53 16.85 -18.71
C ILE A 360 -1.79 15.87 -19.86
N SER A 361 -1.51 16.28 -21.11
CA SER A 361 -1.69 15.43 -22.29
C SER A 361 -0.76 14.21 -22.34
N LYS A 362 0.35 14.24 -21.58
CA LYS A 362 1.34 13.15 -21.48
C LYS A 362 1.06 12.18 -20.34
N ILE A 363 0.02 12.41 -19.54
CA ILE A 363 -0.33 11.54 -18.42
C ILE A 363 -0.81 10.19 -18.96
N GLU A 364 -0.11 9.14 -18.55
CA GLU A 364 -0.48 7.75 -18.83
C GLU A 364 -1.30 7.13 -17.70
N PRO A 365 -2.22 6.21 -18.01
CA PRO A 365 -2.92 5.41 -17.00
C PRO A 365 -1.96 4.66 -16.08
N ILE A 366 -2.25 4.68 -14.78
CA ILE A 366 -1.45 4.00 -13.77
C ILE A 366 -2.02 2.59 -13.60
N ARG A 367 -1.16 1.57 -13.58
CA ARG A 367 -1.60 0.17 -13.38
C ARG A 367 -2.49 0.04 -12.13
N HIS A 368 -3.56 -0.74 -12.24
CA HIS A 368 -4.53 -0.99 -11.16
C HIS A 368 -5.25 0.26 -10.62
N ARG A 369 -5.35 1.34 -11.41
CA ARG A 369 -6.01 2.61 -11.05
C ARG A 369 -6.92 3.07 -12.18
N LEU A 370 -8.04 2.37 -12.38
CA LEU A 370 -8.94 2.52 -13.53
C LEU A 370 -8.21 2.48 -14.87
N ASN A 371 -7.34 1.49 -15.01
CA ASN A 371 -6.58 1.27 -16.24
C ASN A 371 -7.39 0.41 -17.22
N ILE A 372 -7.56 0.85 -18.47
CA ILE A 372 -8.14 0.02 -19.51
C ILE A 372 -7.08 -0.93 -20.05
N ILE A 373 -7.38 -2.23 -20.01
CA ILE A 373 -6.57 -3.29 -20.57
C ILE A 373 -7.33 -3.89 -21.75
N ASP A 374 -6.71 -3.83 -22.93
CA ASP A 374 -7.19 -4.60 -24.08
C ASP A 374 -6.82 -6.08 -23.87
N SER A 375 -7.84 -6.92 -23.70
CA SER A 375 -7.66 -8.36 -23.50
C SER A 375 -7.23 -9.10 -24.78
N GLY A 376 -7.25 -8.45 -25.95
CA GLY A 376 -7.02 -9.06 -27.25
C GLY A 376 -8.17 -9.97 -27.72
N THR A 377 -9.23 -10.13 -26.91
CA THR A 377 -10.42 -10.95 -27.21
C THR A 377 -11.62 -10.13 -27.66
N GLY A 378 -11.46 -8.79 -27.70
CA GLY A 378 -12.56 -7.85 -27.92
C GLY A 378 -13.36 -7.51 -26.66
N VAL A 379 -13.00 -8.07 -25.49
CA VAL A 379 -13.53 -7.66 -24.18
C VAL A 379 -12.68 -6.50 -23.64
N ILE A 380 -13.34 -5.49 -23.11
CA ILE A 380 -12.69 -4.33 -22.48
C ILE A 380 -12.57 -4.62 -20.99
N VAL A 381 -11.35 -4.58 -20.45
CA VAL A 381 -11.13 -4.78 -19.02
C VAL A 381 -10.75 -3.45 -18.39
N ILE A 382 -11.47 -3.05 -17.34
CA ILE A 382 -11.13 -1.91 -16.49
C ILE A 382 -10.55 -2.48 -15.19
N ASP A 383 -9.30 -2.18 -14.93
CA ASP A 383 -8.54 -2.66 -13.77
C ASP A 383 -8.41 -1.55 -12.72
N ASP A 384 -9.20 -1.67 -11.65
CA ASP A 384 -9.15 -0.84 -10.43
C ASP A 384 -8.96 -1.72 -9.18
N ALA A 385 -8.05 -2.69 -9.29
CA ALA A 385 -7.86 -3.73 -8.29
C ALA A 385 -7.02 -3.32 -7.05
N PHE A 386 -6.48 -2.09 -6.96
CA PHE A 386 -5.49 -1.80 -5.91
C PHE A 386 -6.06 -1.63 -4.51
N ASN A 387 -7.06 -0.76 -4.32
CA ASN A 387 -7.70 -0.55 -3.02
C ASN A 387 -9.07 0.13 -3.19
N SER A 388 -10.08 -0.44 -2.56
CA SER A 388 -11.46 0.01 -2.69
C SER A 388 -11.88 0.96 -1.58
N ASN A 389 -12.75 1.91 -1.94
CA ASN A 389 -13.40 2.83 -1.01
C ASN A 389 -14.69 3.39 -1.62
N PRO A 390 -15.59 3.98 -0.82
CA PRO A 390 -16.90 4.42 -1.32
C PRO A 390 -16.83 5.46 -2.46
N ILE A 391 -15.82 6.33 -2.46
CA ILE A 391 -15.65 7.35 -3.49
C ILE A 391 -15.07 6.71 -4.77
N GLY A 392 -14.07 5.84 -4.62
CA GLY A 392 -13.42 5.11 -5.72
C GLY A 392 -14.38 4.19 -6.46
N THR A 393 -15.12 3.36 -5.73
CA THR A 393 -16.13 2.44 -6.30
C THR A 393 -17.21 3.16 -7.09
N LYS A 394 -17.74 4.27 -6.56
CA LYS A 394 -18.70 5.12 -7.29
C LYS A 394 -18.09 5.68 -8.57
N ALA A 395 -16.87 6.18 -8.52
CA ALA A 395 -16.18 6.67 -9.71
C ALA A 395 -15.90 5.56 -10.73
N ALA A 396 -15.56 4.35 -10.29
CA ALA A 396 -15.39 3.19 -11.17
C ALA A 396 -16.70 2.80 -11.86
N LEU A 397 -17.81 2.79 -11.12
CA LEU A 397 -19.15 2.57 -11.66
C LEU A 397 -19.59 3.66 -12.64
N GLU A 398 -19.27 4.93 -12.35
CA GLU A 398 -19.50 6.03 -13.29
C GLU A 398 -18.73 5.82 -14.60
N VAL A 399 -17.46 5.38 -14.55
CA VAL A 399 -16.64 5.10 -15.74
C VAL A 399 -17.24 3.96 -16.56
N ILE A 400 -17.52 2.79 -15.96
CA ILE A 400 -18.11 1.67 -16.71
C ILE A 400 -19.50 2.03 -17.26
N SER A 401 -20.25 2.92 -16.59
CA SER A 401 -21.55 3.39 -17.10
C SER A 401 -21.46 4.17 -18.42
N GLN A 402 -20.30 4.79 -18.71
CA GLN A 402 -20.09 5.53 -19.96
C GLN A 402 -19.97 4.63 -21.20
N PHE A 403 -19.68 3.34 -21.01
CA PHE A 403 -19.61 2.38 -22.11
C PHE A 403 -21.02 2.03 -22.58
N LYS A 404 -21.32 2.41 -23.82
CA LYS A 404 -22.66 2.27 -24.42
C LYS A 404 -22.90 0.92 -25.07
N GLU A 405 -21.82 0.21 -25.41
CA GLU A 405 -21.88 -1.10 -26.05
C GLU A 405 -21.50 -2.21 -25.06
N GLY A 406 -22.04 -3.40 -25.30
CA GLY A 406 -21.74 -4.59 -24.50
C GLY A 406 -22.41 -4.60 -23.13
N ARG A 407 -22.26 -5.74 -22.45
CA ARG A 407 -22.79 -5.94 -21.09
C ARG A 407 -21.71 -5.53 -20.09
N LYS A 408 -22.14 -4.93 -18.99
CA LYS A 408 -21.28 -4.43 -17.92
C LYS A 408 -21.19 -5.49 -16.83
N ILE A 409 -19.99 -5.95 -16.53
CA ILE A 409 -19.74 -7.03 -15.58
C ILE A 409 -18.79 -6.49 -14.51
N ILE A 410 -19.16 -6.60 -13.24
CA ILE A 410 -18.25 -6.26 -12.14
C ILE A 410 -17.72 -7.53 -11.46
N VAL A 411 -16.46 -7.48 -11.06
CA VAL A 411 -15.80 -8.49 -10.24
C VAL A 411 -15.29 -7.78 -8.99
N THR A 412 -15.77 -8.17 -7.81
CA THR A 412 -15.32 -7.51 -6.58
C THR A 412 -15.45 -8.43 -5.36
N PRO A 413 -14.46 -8.41 -4.45
CA PRO A 413 -14.59 -8.96 -3.10
C PRO A 413 -15.24 -8.00 -2.09
N GLY A 414 -15.53 -6.76 -2.50
CA GLY A 414 -16.03 -5.70 -1.63
C GLY A 414 -14.97 -4.88 -0.92
N MET A 415 -15.41 -3.82 -0.25
CA MET A 415 -14.59 -2.89 0.51
C MET A 415 -14.24 -3.44 1.89
N VAL A 416 -13.05 -3.08 2.38
CA VAL A 416 -12.52 -3.51 3.68
C VAL A 416 -11.88 -2.34 4.45
N GLU A 417 -11.62 -2.55 5.75
CA GLU A 417 -10.96 -1.58 6.64
C GLU A 417 -11.77 -0.28 6.87
N LEU A 418 -13.09 -0.35 6.68
CA LEU A 418 -14.02 0.77 6.92
C LEU A 418 -14.61 0.77 8.35
N GLY A 419 -14.24 -0.23 9.17
CA GLY A 419 -14.72 -0.37 10.54
C GLY A 419 -16.24 -0.57 10.60
N ALA A 420 -16.94 0.17 11.46
CA ALA A 420 -18.39 0.02 11.64
C ALA A 420 -19.22 0.39 10.39
N MET A 421 -18.64 1.08 9.42
CA MET A 421 -19.31 1.47 8.17
C MET A 421 -19.19 0.42 7.06
N GLU A 422 -18.39 -0.64 7.26
CA GLU A 422 -18.06 -1.60 6.20
C GLU A 422 -19.30 -2.30 5.64
N GLU A 423 -20.20 -2.76 6.51
CA GLU A 423 -21.42 -3.44 6.10
C GLU A 423 -22.34 -2.51 5.30
N SER A 424 -22.62 -1.31 5.82
CA SER A 424 -23.50 -0.34 5.15
C SER A 424 -22.92 0.17 3.84
N ALA A 425 -21.60 0.42 3.79
CA ALA A 425 -20.92 0.86 2.58
C ALA A 425 -20.94 -0.23 1.49
N ASN A 426 -20.71 -1.49 1.85
CA ASN A 426 -20.81 -2.60 0.90
C ASN A 426 -22.25 -2.85 0.44
N ARG A 427 -23.24 -2.64 1.31
CA ARG A 427 -24.66 -2.69 0.94
C ARG A 427 -25.02 -1.60 -0.07
N GLU A 428 -24.61 -0.36 0.18
CA GLU A 428 -24.78 0.76 -0.78
C GLU A 428 -24.07 0.46 -2.11
N PHE A 429 -22.86 -0.08 -2.05
CA PHE A 429 -22.12 -0.49 -3.24
C PHE A 429 -22.86 -1.56 -4.06
N GLY A 430 -23.49 -2.54 -3.40
CA GLY A 430 -24.35 -3.52 -4.06
C GLY A 430 -25.55 -2.87 -4.78
N MET A 431 -26.19 -1.88 -4.15
CA MET A 431 -27.27 -1.13 -4.79
C MET A 431 -26.78 -0.34 -6.01
N ASP A 432 -25.60 0.27 -5.92
CA ASP A 432 -25.02 1.04 -7.02
C ASP A 432 -24.57 0.15 -8.19
N ILE A 433 -24.00 -1.03 -7.91
CA ILE A 433 -23.74 -2.06 -8.92
C ILE A 433 -25.03 -2.42 -9.64
N GLY A 434 -26.12 -2.67 -8.90
CA GLY A 434 -27.37 -3.11 -9.52
C GLY A 434 -28.06 -2.07 -10.40
N LYS A 435 -27.70 -0.79 -10.28
CA LYS A 435 -28.17 0.29 -11.18
C LYS A 435 -27.37 0.38 -12.48
N VAL A 436 -26.15 -0.14 -12.51
CA VAL A 436 -25.18 0.11 -13.58
C VAL A 436 -24.81 -1.16 -14.34
N CYS A 437 -24.55 -2.25 -13.63
CA CYS A 437 -24.03 -3.50 -14.19
C CYS A 437 -25.15 -4.44 -14.64
N ASP A 438 -24.83 -5.36 -15.54
CA ASP A 438 -25.70 -6.45 -15.98
C ASP A 438 -25.42 -7.75 -15.22
N TYR A 439 -24.17 -7.95 -14.80
CA TYR A 439 -23.70 -9.10 -14.02
C TYR A 439 -22.78 -8.68 -12.88
N ALA A 440 -22.82 -9.44 -11.78
CA ALA A 440 -21.93 -9.27 -10.64
C ALA A 440 -21.26 -10.60 -10.27
N ILE A 441 -19.93 -10.62 -10.22
CA ILE A 441 -19.13 -11.71 -9.70
C ILE A 441 -18.56 -11.27 -8.36
N LEU A 442 -19.06 -11.88 -7.29
CA LEU A 442 -18.72 -11.57 -5.91
C LEU A 442 -17.70 -12.58 -5.39
N VAL A 443 -16.55 -12.10 -4.90
CA VAL A 443 -15.46 -12.96 -4.42
C VAL A 443 -15.45 -13.01 -2.90
N GLY A 444 -15.63 -14.21 -2.34
CA GLY A 444 -15.66 -14.46 -0.89
C GLY A 444 -17.09 -14.40 -0.31
N GLU A 445 -17.58 -15.57 0.12
CA GLU A 445 -18.99 -15.78 0.47
C GLU A 445 -19.50 -14.92 1.63
N LYS A 446 -18.74 -14.80 2.72
CA LYS A 446 -19.22 -14.04 3.90
C LYS A 446 -19.05 -12.56 3.69
N ARG A 447 -17.91 -12.15 3.12
CA ARG A 447 -17.58 -10.74 2.90
C ARG A 447 -18.48 -10.06 1.88
N SER A 448 -18.83 -10.74 0.80
CA SER A 448 -19.67 -10.16 -0.24
C SER A 448 -21.16 -10.17 0.10
N LYS A 449 -21.55 -10.74 1.25
CA LYS A 449 -22.95 -10.84 1.66
C LYS A 449 -23.67 -9.49 1.72
N PRO A 450 -23.11 -8.40 2.29
CA PRO A 450 -23.79 -7.10 2.27
C PRO A 450 -23.99 -6.55 0.86
N ILE A 451 -23.05 -6.80 -0.06
CA ILE A 451 -23.18 -6.43 -1.49
C ILE A 451 -24.33 -7.19 -2.13
N TYR A 452 -24.42 -8.50 -1.88
CA TYR A 452 -25.52 -9.33 -2.35
C TYR A 452 -26.87 -8.80 -1.84
N GLU A 453 -26.97 -8.45 -0.56
CA GLU A 453 -28.18 -7.85 0.02
C GLU A 453 -28.54 -6.53 -0.68
N GLY A 454 -27.57 -5.66 -0.93
CA GLY A 454 -27.76 -4.41 -1.68
C GLY A 454 -28.27 -4.63 -3.12
N LEU A 455 -27.74 -5.65 -3.81
CA LEU A 455 -28.22 -6.04 -5.15
C LEU A 455 -29.69 -6.48 -5.12
N MET A 456 -30.10 -7.23 -4.09
CA MET A 456 -31.49 -7.66 -3.94
C MET A 456 -32.45 -6.50 -3.65
N GLU A 457 -32.02 -5.46 -2.92
CA GLU A 457 -32.84 -4.27 -2.65
C GLU A 457 -33.23 -3.50 -3.91
N VAL A 458 -32.40 -3.58 -4.96
CA VAL A 458 -32.68 -2.96 -6.27
C VAL A 458 -33.27 -3.96 -7.27
N ASN A 459 -33.74 -5.12 -6.81
CA ASN A 459 -34.32 -6.20 -7.61
C ASN A 459 -33.40 -6.69 -8.74
N PHE A 460 -32.09 -6.73 -8.48
CA PHE A 460 -31.14 -7.28 -9.44
C PHE A 460 -31.45 -8.76 -9.71
N ASN A 461 -31.30 -9.20 -10.96
CA ASN A 461 -31.59 -10.59 -11.33
C ASN A 461 -30.64 -11.56 -10.61
N PRO A 462 -31.14 -12.45 -9.73
CA PRO A 462 -30.28 -13.40 -9.01
C PRO A 462 -29.49 -14.34 -9.92
N ASP A 463 -30.01 -14.68 -11.11
CA ASP A 463 -29.33 -15.54 -12.08
C ASP A 463 -28.08 -14.87 -12.69
N ASN A 464 -27.95 -13.55 -12.55
CA ASN A 464 -26.79 -12.77 -13.01
C ASN A 464 -25.77 -12.49 -11.89
N ILE A 465 -25.96 -13.06 -10.69
CA ILE A 465 -25.04 -12.93 -9.56
C ILE A 465 -24.30 -14.25 -9.37
N PHE A 466 -22.97 -14.18 -9.37
CA PHE A 466 -22.11 -15.35 -9.14
C PHE A 466 -21.25 -15.11 -7.91
N VAL A 467 -21.41 -15.94 -6.88
CA VAL A 467 -20.53 -15.92 -5.70
C VAL A 467 -19.46 -17.01 -5.88
N VAL A 468 -18.20 -16.63 -5.76
CA VAL A 468 -17.03 -17.50 -5.97
C VAL A 468 -16.06 -17.39 -4.79
N SER A 469 -15.21 -18.40 -4.59
CA SER A 469 -14.29 -18.40 -3.44
C SER A 469 -12.96 -17.69 -3.71
N SER A 470 -12.63 -17.43 -4.98
CA SER A 470 -11.34 -16.87 -5.38
C SER A 470 -11.40 -16.06 -6.67
N LEU A 471 -10.41 -15.19 -6.87
CA LEU A 471 -10.22 -14.44 -8.13
C LEU A 471 -9.93 -15.38 -9.32
N GLU A 472 -9.30 -16.53 -9.06
CA GLU A 472 -9.03 -17.57 -10.06
C GLU A 472 -10.35 -18.16 -10.57
N GLU A 473 -11.28 -18.49 -9.66
CA GLU A 473 -12.62 -18.96 -10.03
C GLU A 473 -13.44 -17.86 -10.72
N ALA A 474 -13.32 -16.60 -10.26
CA ALA A 474 -13.93 -15.46 -10.96
C ALA A 474 -13.45 -15.37 -12.42
N THR A 475 -12.15 -15.56 -12.65
CA THR A 475 -11.53 -15.53 -13.98
C THR A 475 -12.01 -16.68 -14.87
N GLU A 476 -12.13 -17.89 -14.32
CA GLU A 476 -12.70 -19.03 -15.05
C GLU A 476 -14.17 -18.77 -15.45
N ARG A 477 -14.95 -18.18 -14.55
CA ARG A 477 -16.34 -17.79 -14.82
C ARG A 477 -16.44 -16.73 -15.90
N LEU A 478 -15.61 -15.69 -15.84
CA LEU A 478 -15.55 -14.66 -16.87
C LEU A 478 -15.28 -15.28 -18.25
N GLY A 479 -14.31 -16.19 -18.34
CA GLY A 479 -13.98 -16.87 -19.61
C GLY A 479 -15.15 -17.63 -20.25
N ARG A 480 -16.15 -18.04 -19.46
CA ARG A 480 -17.39 -18.67 -19.95
C ARG A 480 -18.53 -17.68 -20.19
N LEU A 481 -18.51 -16.53 -19.51
CA LEU A 481 -19.59 -15.55 -19.50
C LEU A 481 -19.44 -14.46 -20.56
N THR A 482 -18.22 -13.97 -20.75
CA THR A 482 -17.92 -12.77 -21.54
C THR A 482 -18.09 -13.02 -23.03
N ARG A 483 -18.43 -11.96 -23.75
CA ARG A 483 -18.55 -11.89 -25.20
C ARG A 483 -17.80 -10.66 -25.71
N PRO A 484 -17.38 -10.62 -26.98
CA PRO A 484 -16.81 -9.41 -27.55
C PRO A 484 -17.70 -8.18 -27.29
N LYS A 485 -17.07 -7.05 -26.99
CA LYS A 485 -17.63 -5.77 -26.55
C LYS A 485 -18.10 -5.68 -25.10
N ASP A 486 -18.20 -6.80 -24.36
CA ASP A 486 -18.48 -6.69 -22.93
C ASP A 486 -17.37 -5.91 -22.21
N VAL A 487 -17.76 -5.24 -21.13
CA VAL A 487 -16.87 -4.44 -20.29
C VAL A 487 -16.81 -5.07 -18.90
N VAL A 488 -15.62 -5.46 -18.46
CA VAL A 488 -15.38 -6.09 -17.17
C VAL A 488 -14.63 -5.12 -16.27
N LEU A 489 -15.23 -4.73 -15.15
CA LEU A 489 -14.59 -3.95 -14.10
C LEU A 489 -14.10 -4.88 -12.98
N PHE A 490 -12.78 -4.95 -12.79
CA PHE A 490 -12.20 -5.50 -11.57
C PHE A 490 -12.08 -4.37 -10.56
N GLU A 491 -12.85 -4.46 -9.48
CA GLU A 491 -12.80 -3.49 -8.39
C GLU A 491 -12.36 -4.21 -7.11
N ASN A 492 -11.22 -3.77 -6.58
CA ASN A 492 -10.51 -4.36 -5.45
C ASN A 492 -9.92 -5.76 -5.72
N ASP A 493 -8.71 -5.98 -5.21
CA ASP A 493 -8.11 -7.30 -5.04
C ASP A 493 -7.60 -7.40 -3.61
N LEU A 494 -8.18 -8.32 -2.84
CA LEU A 494 -7.87 -8.42 -1.42
C LEU A 494 -6.63 -9.27 -1.16
N PRO A 495 -5.75 -8.83 -0.24
CA PRO A 495 -4.64 -9.65 0.22
C PRO A 495 -5.11 -10.98 0.84
N ASP A 496 -4.21 -11.96 0.85
CA ASP A 496 -4.42 -13.30 1.41
C ASP A 496 -4.96 -13.36 2.85
N ASN A 497 -4.76 -12.31 3.63
CA ASN A 497 -5.26 -12.25 5.00
C ASN A 497 -6.80 -12.15 5.07
N TYR A 498 -7.44 -11.85 3.94
CA TYR A 498 -8.88 -11.68 3.80
C TYR A 498 -9.55 -12.79 2.99
N SER A 499 -8.79 -13.79 2.52
CA SER A 499 -9.35 -14.96 1.82
C SER A 499 -10.10 -15.86 2.80
N GLU A 500 -11.30 -16.30 2.41
CA GLU A 500 -12.23 -17.10 3.21
C GLU A 500 -12.28 -18.57 2.77
#